data_AF-A0A7C9EJX2-F1
#
_entry.id   AF-A0A7C9EJX2-F1
#
_cell.length_a   1.000
_cell.length_b   1.000
_cell.length_c   1.000
_cell.angle_alpha   90.00
_cell.angle_beta   90.00
_cell.angle_gamma   90.00
#
_symmetry.space_group_name_H-M   'P 1'
#
loop_
_entity.id
_entity.type
_entity.pdbx_description
1 polymer ?
#
loop_
_entity_poly.entity_id
_entity_poly.type
_entity_poly.pdbx_seq_one_letter_code
_entity_poly.pdbx_strand_id
1 'polypeptide(L)'
;MSNSPYILVLDCDMYCNDSISAREAMCFYVDPRTPSSLGWVQYPQKFHNISETDIYDSQLRTLWTVYWPGFDGLQGPVISGTNFYIKREALYGFDINDGSLPKDRGDCFGSSNEFLKSLSQNDKSKAIKGREPSPLLLKEAHFLASCIYEKGTKWGDKVGFRYDSVAEDAMTAIYLQNHGWRSVYLNPTRPQFLGTATTNLNEVLVQGTRWNAGLLDVGLSKYCPLIYRPSRMQFLQKLATSWINFYPIDCLALLGFSVIPPLCFLYGI
;
A
#
# COMPACT_ATOMS: atom_id res chain seq x y z
N MET A 1 -11.63 -9.96 19.41
CA MET A 1 -11.60 -9.18 18.15
C MET A 1 -11.84 -7.70 18.47
N SER A 2 -11.30 -6.77 17.68
CA SER A 2 -11.45 -5.32 17.86
C SER A 2 -11.84 -4.63 16.55
N ASN A 3 -12.61 -3.53 16.65
CA ASN A 3 -12.99 -2.68 15.52
C ASN A 3 -12.15 -1.39 15.51
N SER A 4 -10.82 -1.54 15.43
CA SER A 4 -9.90 -0.39 15.46
C SER A 4 -10.05 0.48 14.20
N PRO A 5 -10.14 1.82 14.31
CA PRO A 5 -10.22 2.71 13.15
C PRO A 5 -8.92 2.80 12.35
N TYR A 6 -7.79 2.40 12.94
CA TYR A 6 -6.49 2.35 12.30
C TYR A 6 -5.93 0.93 12.34
N ILE A 7 -5.26 0.53 11.28
CA ILE A 7 -4.68 -0.80 11.10
C ILE A 7 -3.19 -0.63 10.80
N LEU A 8 -2.34 -1.34 11.54
CA LEU A 8 -0.93 -1.50 11.20
C LEU A 8 -0.79 -2.72 10.29
N VAL A 9 -0.13 -2.55 9.15
CA VAL A 9 0.28 -3.66 8.28
C VAL A 9 1.78 -3.84 8.40
N LEU A 10 2.18 -5.07 8.73
CA LEU A 10 3.55 -5.45 9.02
C LEU A 10 3.79 -6.90 8.57
N ASP A 11 4.82 -7.08 7.75
CA ASP A 11 5.27 -8.40 7.30
C ASP A 11 6.02 -9.16 8.40
N CYS A 12 6.13 -10.49 8.25
CA CYS A 12 6.71 -11.37 9.26
C CYS A 12 8.24 -11.22 9.43
N ASP A 13 8.91 -10.68 8.42
CA ASP A 13 10.33 -10.36 8.42
C ASP A 13 10.60 -8.94 8.96
N MET A 14 9.56 -8.19 9.34
CA MET A 14 9.63 -6.85 9.90
C MET A 14 9.18 -6.85 11.37
N TYR A 15 9.84 -6.05 12.20
CA TYR A 15 9.44 -5.84 13.59
C TYR A 15 9.49 -4.36 13.98
N CYS A 16 8.70 -4.02 14.99
CA CYS A 16 8.69 -2.69 15.60
C CYS A 16 9.97 -2.48 16.41
N ASN A 17 10.86 -1.62 15.92
CA ASN A 17 12.14 -1.30 16.55
C ASN A 17 12.02 -0.20 17.62
N ASP A 18 11.00 0.66 17.50
CA ASP A 18 10.71 1.70 18.48
C ASP A 18 9.22 1.74 18.80
N SER A 19 8.89 1.73 20.09
CA SER A 19 7.52 1.60 20.59
C SER A 19 6.66 2.84 20.34
N ILE A 20 7.26 3.93 19.85
CA ILE A 20 6.57 5.19 19.58
C ILE A 20 6.00 5.28 18.16
N SER A 21 6.24 4.29 17.29
CA SER A 21 5.79 4.27 15.89
C SER A 21 4.29 4.57 15.75
N ALA A 22 3.45 3.89 16.54
CA ALA A 22 2.01 4.15 16.56
C ALA A 22 1.69 5.59 16.98
N ARG A 23 2.40 6.12 18.00
CA ARG A 23 2.18 7.49 18.49
C ARG A 23 2.53 8.52 17.42
N GLU A 24 3.64 8.35 16.73
CA GLU A 24 4.06 9.25 15.66
C GLU A 24 3.09 9.23 14.48
N ALA A 25 2.65 8.05 14.04
CA ALA A 25 1.61 7.94 13.01
C ALA A 25 0.31 8.62 13.44
N MET A 26 -0.10 8.44 14.70
CA MET A 26 -1.32 9.07 15.23
C MET A 26 -1.22 10.59 15.25
N CYS A 27 -0.04 11.19 15.41
CA CYS A 27 0.12 12.66 15.34
C CYS A 27 -0.46 13.22 14.04
N PHE A 28 -0.27 12.54 12.90
CA PHE A 28 -0.86 12.98 11.64
C PHE A 28 -2.38 12.85 11.63
N TYR A 29 -2.92 11.76 12.16
CA TYR A 29 -4.36 11.50 12.12
C TYR A 29 -5.18 12.35 13.08
N VAL A 30 -4.60 12.77 14.19
CA VAL A 30 -5.30 13.57 15.21
C VAL A 30 -5.06 15.07 15.05
N ASP A 31 -4.06 15.50 14.27
CA ASP A 31 -3.79 16.92 14.01
C ASP A 31 -4.94 17.52 13.18
N PRO A 32 -5.66 18.55 13.69
CA PRO A 32 -6.74 19.21 12.97
C PRO A 32 -6.31 19.89 11.66
N ARG A 33 -5.01 20.12 11.48
CA ARG A 33 -4.44 20.71 10.25
C ARG A 33 -4.23 19.68 9.15
N THR A 34 -4.18 18.39 9.50
CA THR A 34 -4.04 17.33 8.51
C THR A 34 -5.36 17.16 7.75
N PRO A 35 -5.34 17.04 6.41
CA PRO A 35 -6.54 16.78 5.64
C PRO A 35 -7.26 15.51 6.11
N SER A 36 -8.60 15.56 6.16
CA SER A 36 -9.43 14.37 6.44
C SER A 36 -9.15 13.23 5.46
N SER A 37 -8.75 13.57 4.23
CA SER A 37 -8.34 12.65 3.17
C SER A 37 -7.01 11.94 3.39
N LEU A 38 -6.28 12.17 4.48
CA LEU A 38 -5.12 11.34 4.82
C LEU A 38 -5.59 9.90 5.07
N GLY A 39 -5.16 8.97 4.24
CA GLY A 39 -5.52 7.55 4.27
C GLY A 39 -4.50 6.68 4.99
N TRP A 40 -3.19 6.86 4.72
CA TRP A 40 -2.12 6.09 5.36
C TRP A 40 -0.86 6.90 5.66
N VAL A 41 -0.09 6.43 6.64
CA VAL A 41 1.26 6.91 6.97
C VAL A 41 2.24 5.77 6.68
N GLN A 42 3.13 5.97 5.71
CA GLN A 42 4.13 5.00 5.25
C GLN A 42 5.49 5.29 5.92
N TYR A 43 6.06 4.30 6.58
CA TYR A 43 7.43 4.32 7.06
C TYR A 43 8.37 3.61 6.07
N PRO A 44 9.68 3.92 6.08
CA PRO A 44 10.62 3.18 5.27
C PRO A 44 10.81 1.74 5.72
N GLN A 45 11.07 0.87 4.75
CA GLN A 45 11.69 -0.43 5.02
C GLN A 45 13.18 -0.21 5.31
N LYS A 46 13.62 -0.63 6.48
CA LYS A 46 15.02 -0.57 6.94
C LYS A 46 15.42 -1.95 7.42
N PHE A 47 16.66 -2.34 7.19
CA PHE A 47 17.12 -3.71 7.43
C PHE A 47 18.36 -3.73 8.29
N HIS A 48 18.46 -4.71 9.19
CA HIS A 48 19.58 -4.83 10.14
C HIS A 48 20.73 -5.72 9.64
N ASN A 49 20.51 -6.51 8.59
CA ASN A 49 21.45 -7.50 8.05
C ASN A 49 22.14 -7.04 6.74
N ILE A 50 22.25 -5.73 6.53
CA ILE A 50 22.87 -5.16 5.33
C ILE A 50 24.39 -5.29 5.41
N SER A 51 25.00 -5.78 4.33
CA SER A 51 26.46 -5.83 4.17
C SER A 51 27.05 -4.43 4.01
N GLU A 52 28.27 -4.19 4.49
CA GLU A 52 28.98 -2.92 4.31
C GLU A 52 29.13 -2.51 2.83
N THR A 53 29.23 -3.48 1.92
CA THR A 53 29.36 -3.22 0.48
C THR A 53 28.02 -3.05 -0.23
N ASP A 54 26.95 -3.64 0.31
CA ASP A 54 25.56 -3.56 -0.19
C ASP A 54 25.43 -3.59 -1.73
N ILE A 55 26.08 -4.57 -2.37
CA ILE A 55 26.19 -4.65 -3.84
C ILE A 55 24.86 -4.86 -4.56
N TYR A 56 23.82 -5.30 -3.84
CA TYR A 56 22.47 -5.50 -4.38
C TYR A 56 21.53 -4.29 -4.15
N ASP A 57 22.02 -3.23 -3.49
CA ASP A 57 21.19 -2.12 -3.01
C ASP A 57 19.97 -2.61 -2.22
N SER A 58 20.18 -3.55 -1.29
CA SER A 58 19.13 -4.11 -0.44
C SER A 58 18.49 -3.05 0.47
N GLN A 59 19.17 -1.93 0.68
CA GLN A 59 18.63 -0.75 1.37
C GLN A 59 17.60 0.04 0.55
N LEU A 60 17.47 -0.21 -0.76
CA LEU A 60 16.60 0.50 -1.68
C LEU A 60 16.78 2.02 -1.55
N ARG A 61 18.04 2.48 -1.59
CA ARG A 61 18.42 3.83 -1.17
C ARG A 61 17.65 4.91 -1.92
N THR A 62 17.55 4.78 -3.24
CA THR A 62 16.86 5.74 -4.11
C THR A 62 15.37 5.84 -3.77
N LEU A 63 14.71 4.71 -3.51
CA LEU A 63 13.28 4.66 -3.20
C LEU A 63 12.97 5.46 -1.93
N TRP A 64 13.68 5.18 -0.84
CA TRP A 64 13.39 5.75 0.48
C TRP A 64 13.96 7.15 0.72
N THR A 65 14.97 7.57 -0.04
CA THR A 65 15.64 8.89 0.15
C THR A 65 15.30 9.91 -0.92
N VAL A 66 14.85 9.48 -2.11
CA VAL A 66 14.54 10.37 -3.23
C VAL A 66 13.07 10.26 -3.61
N TYR A 67 12.59 9.06 -3.96
CA TYR A 67 11.25 8.91 -4.52
C TYR A 67 10.15 9.22 -3.49
N TRP A 68 10.10 8.53 -2.36
CA TRP A 68 9.01 8.77 -1.40
C TRP A 68 9.00 10.16 -0.77
N PRO A 69 10.13 10.78 -0.41
CA PRO A 69 10.14 12.20 -0.06
C PRO A 69 9.61 13.11 -1.17
N GLY A 70 9.93 12.82 -2.44
CA GLY A 70 9.41 13.57 -3.58
C GLY A 70 7.89 13.42 -3.76
N PHE A 71 7.38 12.20 -3.62
CA PHE A 71 5.95 11.90 -3.65
C PHE A 71 5.18 12.53 -2.47
N ASP A 72 5.81 12.62 -1.30
CA ASP A 72 5.25 13.28 -0.12
C ASP A 72 4.97 14.77 -0.36
N GLY A 73 5.79 15.43 -1.18
CA GLY A 73 5.54 16.79 -1.64
C GLY A 73 4.32 16.94 -2.56
N LEU A 74 3.75 15.84 -3.07
CA LEU A 74 2.58 15.80 -3.93
C LEU A 74 1.33 15.32 -3.15
N GLN A 75 0.89 14.08 -3.35
CA GLN A 75 -0.22 13.48 -2.60
C GLN A 75 0.20 12.31 -1.70
N GLY A 76 1.50 12.07 -1.57
CA GLY A 76 2.06 11.03 -0.73
C GLY A 76 2.54 9.79 -1.50
N PRO A 77 3.36 8.95 -0.85
CA PRO A 77 3.88 7.72 -1.44
C PRO A 77 2.78 6.66 -1.60
N VAL A 78 2.99 5.72 -2.52
CA VAL A 78 2.18 4.49 -2.58
C VAL A 78 2.46 3.59 -1.37
N ILE A 79 1.60 2.60 -1.15
CA ILE A 79 1.82 1.57 -0.13
C ILE A 79 2.95 0.66 -0.65
N SER A 80 3.93 0.37 0.22
CA SER A 80 5.09 -0.47 -0.09
C SER A 80 5.09 -1.74 0.78
N GLY A 81 3.99 -2.51 0.72
CA GLY A 81 3.78 -3.81 1.38
C GLY A 81 3.63 -3.80 2.91
N THR A 82 4.47 -3.04 3.61
CA THR A 82 4.68 -3.15 5.06
C THR A 82 5.00 -1.79 5.69
N ASN A 83 5.11 -1.75 7.02
CA ASN A 83 5.50 -0.57 7.80
C ASN A 83 4.57 0.63 7.60
N PHE A 84 3.26 0.42 7.55
CA PHE A 84 2.30 1.53 7.42
C PHE A 84 1.08 1.39 8.32
N TYR A 85 0.59 2.54 8.77
CA TYR A 85 -0.68 2.65 9.46
C TYR A 85 -1.71 3.20 8.49
N ILE A 86 -2.83 2.50 8.28
CA ILE A 86 -3.91 2.90 7.37
C ILE A 86 -5.22 3.11 8.12
N LYS A 87 -6.00 4.11 7.71
CA LYS A 87 -7.40 4.28 8.12
C LYS A 87 -8.24 3.14 7.56
N ARG A 88 -9.01 2.49 8.43
CA ARG A 88 -9.98 1.47 8.03
C ARG A 88 -10.97 2.01 6.99
N GLU A 89 -11.44 3.24 7.17
CA GLU A 89 -12.33 3.92 6.22
C GLU A 89 -11.73 4.03 4.82
N ALA A 90 -10.43 4.33 4.72
CA ALA A 90 -9.72 4.37 3.45
C ALA A 90 -9.69 2.97 2.81
N LEU A 91 -9.27 1.95 3.56
CA LEU A 91 -9.23 0.56 3.09
C LEU A 91 -10.62 0.04 2.68
N TYR A 92 -11.67 0.53 3.31
CA TYR A 92 -13.06 0.16 3.03
C TYR A 92 -13.73 0.99 1.93
N GLY A 93 -13.03 1.98 1.37
CA GLY A 93 -13.52 2.77 0.25
C GLY A 93 -14.61 3.78 0.61
N PHE A 94 -14.57 4.34 1.83
CA PHE A 94 -15.47 5.44 2.22
C PHE A 94 -15.22 6.68 1.32
N ASP A 95 -16.27 7.46 1.01
CA ASP A 95 -16.08 8.73 0.27
C ASP A 95 -15.49 9.78 1.21
N ILE A 96 -14.38 10.39 0.78
CA ILE A 96 -13.68 11.42 1.55
C ILE A 96 -14.50 12.71 1.79
N ASN A 97 -15.57 12.95 1.03
CA ASN A 97 -16.36 14.19 1.12
C ASN A 97 -17.40 14.14 2.23
N ASP A 98 -18.14 13.03 2.34
CA ASP A 98 -19.24 12.87 3.28
C ASP A 98 -19.02 11.75 4.32
N GLY A 99 -17.91 11.01 4.22
CA GLY A 99 -17.59 9.89 5.11
C GLY A 99 -18.59 8.74 4.99
N SER A 100 -19.34 8.67 3.89
CA SER A 100 -20.33 7.63 3.69
C SER A 100 -19.69 6.32 3.18
N LEU A 101 -20.29 5.21 3.60
CA LEU A 101 -20.03 3.90 3.02
C LEU A 101 -20.44 3.87 1.54
N PRO A 102 -19.82 3.00 0.71
CA PRO A 102 -20.30 2.73 -0.64
C PRO A 102 -21.81 2.49 -0.69
N LYS A 103 -22.50 3.10 -1.65
CA LYS A 103 -23.97 3.00 -1.79
C LYS A 103 -24.44 1.55 -1.94
N ASP A 104 -23.62 0.72 -2.57
CA ASP A 104 -23.76 -0.72 -2.77
C ASP A 104 -23.13 -1.53 -1.63
N ARG A 105 -23.23 -1.08 -0.37
CA ARG A 105 -22.58 -1.74 0.79
C ARG A 105 -22.92 -3.23 0.96
N GLY A 106 -24.15 -3.65 0.61
CA GLY A 106 -24.53 -5.07 0.69
C GLY A 106 -23.73 -5.94 -0.28
N ASP A 107 -23.60 -5.47 -1.53
CA ASP A 107 -22.80 -6.15 -2.56
C ASP A 107 -21.30 -6.03 -2.24
N CYS A 108 -20.87 -4.91 -1.67
CA CYS A 108 -19.47 -4.66 -1.33
C CYS A 108 -18.97 -5.52 -0.18
N PHE A 109 -19.66 -5.52 0.97
CA PHE A 109 -19.18 -6.12 2.21
C PHE A 109 -19.76 -7.51 2.48
N GLY A 110 -20.76 -7.94 1.69
CA GLY A 110 -21.41 -9.24 1.81
C GLY A 110 -22.64 -9.23 2.73
N SER A 111 -23.15 -10.43 3.02
CA SER A 111 -24.46 -10.63 3.66
C SER A 111 -24.45 -10.57 5.20
N SER A 112 -23.29 -10.38 5.84
CA SER A 112 -23.24 -10.36 7.30
C SER A 112 -23.83 -9.06 7.87
N ASN A 113 -24.97 -9.20 8.55
CA ASN A 113 -25.59 -8.09 9.27
C ASN A 113 -24.73 -7.59 10.44
N GLU A 114 -24.04 -8.48 11.14
CA GLU A 114 -23.19 -8.10 12.29
C GLU A 114 -21.96 -7.32 11.82
N PHE A 115 -21.34 -7.76 10.73
CA PHE A 115 -20.25 -7.01 10.12
C PHE A 115 -20.71 -5.65 9.59
N LEU A 116 -21.83 -5.60 8.85
CA LEU A 116 -22.39 -4.34 8.35
C LEU A 116 -22.73 -3.34 9.47
N LYS A 117 -23.23 -3.81 10.61
CA LYS A 117 -23.45 -2.96 11.79
C LYS A 117 -22.13 -2.39 12.31
N SER A 118 -21.08 -3.21 12.38
CA SER A 118 -19.76 -2.78 12.85
C SER A 118 -19.14 -1.66 12.00
N LEU A 119 -19.48 -1.60 10.70
CA LEU A 119 -19.00 -0.53 9.80
C LEU A 119 -19.55 0.85 10.16
N SER A 120 -20.75 0.91 10.75
CA SER A 120 -21.41 2.16 11.15
C SER A 120 -21.05 2.60 12.58
N GLN A 121 -20.40 1.73 13.35
CA GLN A 121 -20.04 2.00 14.73
C GLN A 121 -18.67 2.68 14.78
N ASN A 122 -18.69 4.00 15.01
CA ASN A 122 -17.53 4.71 15.54
C ASN A 122 -17.35 4.32 17.00
N ASP A 123 -16.81 3.12 17.25
CA ASP A 123 -16.54 2.63 18.60
C ASP A 123 -15.39 3.45 19.22
N LYS A 124 -15.74 4.65 19.71
CA LYS A 124 -15.02 5.29 20.80
C LYS A 124 -15.20 4.39 22.02
N SER A 125 -14.27 3.44 22.16
CA SER A 125 -14.08 2.59 23.33
C SER A 125 -15.30 1.79 23.80
N LYS A 126 -15.46 0.58 23.27
CA LYS A 126 -15.78 -0.59 24.10
C LYS A 126 -14.72 -1.67 23.91
N ALA A 127 -13.46 -1.29 24.14
CA ALA A 127 -12.44 -2.27 24.46
C ALA A 127 -12.79 -2.84 25.85
N ILE A 128 -13.63 -3.88 25.88
CA ILE A 128 -13.88 -4.66 27.09
C ILE A 128 -12.58 -5.44 27.33
N LYS A 129 -11.62 -4.82 28.04
CA LYS A 129 -10.42 -5.51 28.51
C LYS A 129 -10.86 -6.70 29.38
N GLY A 130 -10.43 -7.91 29.01
CA GLY A 130 -10.51 -9.09 29.87
C GLY A 130 -11.78 -9.95 29.79
N ARG A 131 -12.65 -9.78 28.78
CA ARG A 131 -13.70 -10.79 28.50
C ARG A 131 -13.29 -11.65 27.31
N GLU A 132 -13.33 -12.97 27.51
CA GLU A 132 -13.34 -13.97 26.44
C GLU A 132 -14.33 -13.54 25.34
N PRO A 133 -13.96 -13.61 24.05
CA PRO A 133 -14.88 -13.29 22.97
C PRO A 133 -16.09 -14.22 23.05
N SER A 134 -17.29 -13.66 22.88
CA SER A 134 -18.50 -14.49 22.96
C SER A 134 -18.45 -15.59 21.89
N PRO A 135 -18.99 -16.79 22.16
CA PRO A 135 -19.04 -17.87 21.17
C PRO A 135 -19.72 -17.45 19.85
N LEU A 136 -20.68 -16.52 19.93
CA LEU A 136 -21.33 -15.94 18.76
C LEU A 136 -20.38 -15.07 17.93
N LEU A 137 -19.56 -14.24 18.59
CA LEU A 137 -18.56 -13.42 17.93
C LEU A 137 -17.48 -14.27 17.25
N LEU A 138 -17.10 -15.40 17.86
CA LEU A 138 -16.20 -16.37 17.25
C LEU A 138 -16.82 -17.06 16.02
N LYS A 139 -18.07 -17.51 16.11
CA LYS A 139 -18.79 -18.08 14.96
C LYS A 139 -18.91 -17.09 13.80
N GLU A 140 -19.19 -15.82 14.11
CA GLU A 140 -19.22 -14.76 13.12
C GLU A 140 -17.86 -14.56 12.46
N ALA A 141 -16.78 -14.51 13.23
CA ALA A 141 -15.42 -14.44 12.70
C ALA A 141 -15.09 -15.60 11.75
N HIS A 142 -15.46 -16.83 12.14
CA HIS A 142 -15.27 -18.01 11.31
C HIS A 142 -16.05 -17.95 10.00
N PHE A 143 -17.27 -17.40 10.03
CA PHE A 143 -18.08 -17.19 8.84
C PHE A 143 -17.45 -16.14 7.91
N LEU A 144 -17.03 -14.99 8.45
CA LEU A 144 -16.37 -13.92 7.69
C LEU A 144 -15.03 -14.37 7.08
N ALA A 145 -14.29 -15.24 7.77
CA ALA A 145 -13.02 -15.80 7.31
C ALA A 145 -13.18 -17.03 6.39
N SER A 146 -14.41 -17.42 6.05
CA SER A 146 -14.65 -18.58 5.20
C SER A 146 -14.30 -18.28 3.74
N CYS A 147 -13.84 -19.30 3.00
CA CYS A 147 -13.49 -19.17 1.59
C CYS A 147 -14.67 -18.81 0.66
N ILE A 148 -15.91 -18.88 1.17
CA ILE A 148 -17.11 -18.55 0.41
C ILE A 148 -17.60 -17.13 0.66
N TYR A 149 -17.10 -16.44 1.70
CA TYR A 149 -17.68 -15.18 2.14
C TYR A 149 -17.58 -14.08 1.06
N GLU A 150 -16.43 -14.01 0.39
CA GLU A 150 -16.19 -13.01 -0.64
C GLU A 150 -16.88 -13.36 -1.98
N LYS A 151 -17.41 -14.57 -2.14
CA LYS A 151 -18.00 -15.02 -3.40
C LYS A 151 -19.22 -14.18 -3.77
N GLY A 152 -19.14 -13.51 -4.91
CA GLY A 152 -20.20 -12.64 -5.41
C GLY A 152 -20.24 -11.25 -4.75
N THR A 153 -19.27 -10.94 -3.88
CA THR A 153 -19.11 -9.60 -3.29
C THR A 153 -18.17 -8.73 -4.13
N LYS A 154 -17.93 -7.48 -3.69
CA LYS A 154 -16.92 -6.58 -4.28
C LYS A 154 -15.65 -6.42 -3.43
N TRP A 155 -15.37 -7.37 -2.54
CA TRP A 155 -14.03 -7.52 -1.96
C TRP A 155 -13.02 -7.73 -3.08
N GLY A 156 -11.85 -7.11 -2.99
CA GLY A 156 -10.84 -7.15 -4.06
C GLY A 156 -11.05 -6.17 -5.21
N ASP A 157 -12.29 -5.82 -5.53
CA ASP A 157 -12.63 -4.94 -6.66
C ASP A 157 -12.96 -3.50 -6.24
N LYS A 158 -13.69 -3.33 -5.11
CA LYS A 158 -14.04 -2.01 -4.52
C LYS A 158 -13.63 -1.82 -3.06
N VAL A 159 -13.56 -2.90 -2.29
CA VAL A 159 -13.27 -2.89 -0.85
C VAL A 159 -12.04 -3.74 -0.52
N GLY A 160 -11.15 -3.25 0.34
CA GLY A 160 -9.92 -3.96 0.73
C GLY A 160 -8.77 -3.77 -0.26
N PHE A 161 -7.79 -4.68 -0.19
CA PHE A 161 -6.71 -4.75 -1.18
C PHE A 161 -7.25 -5.11 -2.57
N ARG A 162 -6.49 -4.83 -3.64
CA ARG A 162 -6.87 -5.12 -5.03
C ARG A 162 -6.33 -6.46 -5.49
N TYR A 163 -7.11 -7.25 -6.24
CA TYR A 163 -6.72 -8.63 -6.58
C TYR A 163 -6.03 -8.80 -7.94
N ASP A 164 -6.08 -7.80 -8.82
CA ASP A 164 -5.74 -8.00 -10.24
C ASP A 164 -4.22 -7.91 -10.55
N SER A 165 -3.34 -7.62 -9.58
CA SER A 165 -1.89 -7.51 -9.81
C SER A 165 -1.09 -8.16 -8.69
N VAL A 166 0.11 -8.64 -9.01
CA VAL A 166 1.12 -9.14 -8.04
C VAL A 166 1.80 -8.01 -7.24
N ALA A 167 1.51 -6.76 -7.58
CA ALA A 167 1.85 -5.56 -6.81
C ALA A 167 0.56 -4.93 -6.26
N GLU A 168 -0.23 -5.73 -5.55
CA GLU A 168 -1.55 -5.36 -5.03
C GLU A 168 -1.49 -4.17 -4.06
N ASP A 169 -0.38 -4.03 -3.35
CA ASP A 169 -0.10 -2.95 -2.41
C ASP A 169 -0.05 -1.59 -3.14
N ALA A 170 0.79 -1.49 -4.16
CA ALA A 170 0.91 -0.31 -5.00
C ALA A 170 -0.41 -0.05 -5.74
N MET A 171 -1.03 -1.10 -6.31
CA MET A 171 -2.32 -1.00 -7.00
C MET A 171 -3.43 -0.46 -6.08
N THR A 172 -3.49 -0.93 -4.85
CA THR A 172 -4.44 -0.45 -3.83
C THR A 172 -4.20 1.01 -3.52
N ALA A 173 -2.95 1.41 -3.31
CA ALA A 173 -2.62 2.80 -3.06
C ALA A 173 -3.02 3.74 -4.22
N ILE A 174 -2.76 3.31 -5.46
CA ILE A 174 -3.12 4.04 -6.68
C ILE A 174 -4.65 4.19 -6.78
N TYR A 175 -5.38 3.10 -6.53
CA TYR A 175 -6.85 3.13 -6.47
C TYR A 175 -7.35 4.12 -5.41
N LEU A 176 -6.81 4.09 -4.21
CA LEU A 176 -7.19 5.00 -3.13
C LEU A 176 -6.88 6.47 -3.48
N GLN A 177 -5.72 6.75 -4.05
CA GLN A 177 -5.34 8.10 -4.51
C GLN A 177 -6.23 8.60 -5.65
N ASN A 178 -6.66 7.73 -6.56
CA ASN A 178 -7.66 8.06 -7.57
C ASN A 178 -9.02 8.42 -6.96
N HIS A 179 -9.34 7.92 -5.77
CA HIS A 179 -10.53 8.29 -4.98
C HIS A 179 -10.29 9.48 -4.04
N GLY A 180 -9.11 10.09 -4.09
CA GLY A 180 -8.77 11.33 -3.40
C GLY A 180 -8.15 11.15 -2.03
N TRP A 181 -7.89 9.90 -1.60
CA TRP A 181 -7.07 9.65 -0.43
C TRP A 181 -5.63 10.11 -0.67
N ARG A 182 -4.99 10.57 0.39
CA ARG A 182 -3.59 11.02 0.41
C ARG A 182 -2.79 10.17 1.39
N SER A 183 -1.49 10.25 1.31
CA SER A 183 -0.60 9.59 2.24
C SER A 183 0.49 10.53 2.72
N VAL A 184 1.18 10.11 3.77
CA VAL A 184 2.36 10.78 4.30
C VAL A 184 3.51 9.79 4.36
N TYR A 185 4.70 10.23 3.98
CA TYR A 185 5.95 9.54 4.23
C TYR A 185 6.57 10.01 5.56
N LEU A 186 6.78 9.10 6.51
CA LEU A 186 7.40 9.41 7.79
C LEU A 186 8.72 8.63 7.96
N ASN A 187 9.83 9.34 8.02
CA ASN A 187 11.17 8.77 8.20
C ASN A 187 11.90 9.43 9.39
N PRO A 188 11.64 8.96 10.63
CA PRO A 188 12.34 9.45 11.82
C PRO A 188 13.81 9.01 11.83
N THR A 189 14.67 9.76 12.54
CA THR A 189 16.11 9.44 12.64
C THR A 189 16.38 8.04 13.15
N ARG A 190 15.59 7.57 14.13
CA ARG A 190 15.60 6.18 14.55
C ARG A 190 14.58 5.41 13.70
N PRO A 191 15.01 4.35 12.97
CA PRO A 191 14.09 3.49 12.25
C PRO A 191 13.02 2.94 13.19
N GLN A 192 11.75 3.19 12.87
CA GLN A 192 10.62 2.70 13.68
C GLN A 192 10.36 1.21 13.45
N PHE A 193 10.71 0.72 12.26
CA PHE A 193 10.63 -0.67 11.88
C PHE A 193 11.98 -1.14 11.34
N LEU A 194 12.35 -2.37 11.66
CA LEU A 194 13.53 -3.04 11.13
C LEU A 194 13.13 -4.43 10.65
N GLY A 195 13.75 -4.89 9.56
CA GLY A 195 13.56 -6.24 9.08
C GLY A 195 14.83 -6.90 8.56
N THR A 196 14.63 -8.04 7.91
CA THR A 196 15.71 -8.84 7.31
C THR A 196 15.63 -8.75 5.79
N ALA A 197 16.64 -8.17 5.14
CA ALA A 197 16.75 -8.12 3.69
C ALA A 197 17.15 -9.49 3.12
N THR A 198 16.85 -9.70 1.84
CA THR A 198 17.36 -10.83 1.05
C THR A 198 18.89 -10.77 0.98
N THR A 199 19.54 -11.94 1.10
CA THR A 199 21.00 -12.04 1.19
C THR A 199 21.63 -12.67 -0.06
N ASN A 200 20.82 -13.17 -0.99
CA ASN A 200 21.29 -13.79 -2.22
C ASN A 200 20.66 -13.15 -3.46
N LEU A 201 21.43 -13.17 -4.56
CA LEU A 201 21.05 -12.53 -5.82
C LEU A 201 19.77 -13.14 -6.40
N ASN A 202 19.55 -14.45 -6.26
CA ASN A 202 18.38 -15.12 -6.82
C ASN A 202 17.08 -14.57 -6.23
N GLU A 203 17.02 -14.42 -4.91
CA GLU A 203 15.87 -13.81 -4.23
C GLU A 203 15.65 -12.36 -4.66
N VAL A 204 16.73 -11.57 -4.77
CA VAL A 204 16.66 -10.17 -5.25
C VAL A 204 16.08 -10.11 -6.66
N LEU A 205 16.52 -10.98 -7.58
CA LEU A 205 16.03 -11.02 -8.95
C LEU A 205 14.57 -11.47 -9.03
N VAL A 206 14.16 -12.47 -8.24
CA VAL A 206 12.77 -12.92 -8.17
C VAL A 206 11.87 -11.81 -7.63
N GLN A 207 12.29 -11.13 -6.56
CA GLN A 207 11.57 -10.00 -5.97
C GLN A 207 11.45 -8.84 -6.96
N GLY A 208 12.56 -8.44 -7.58
CA GLY A 208 12.57 -7.39 -8.60
C GLY A 208 11.68 -7.74 -9.80
N THR A 209 11.68 -9.00 -10.24
CA THR A 209 10.81 -9.46 -11.34
C THR A 209 9.34 -9.31 -10.97
N ARG A 210 8.95 -9.73 -9.76
CA ARG A 210 7.56 -9.60 -9.28
C ARG A 210 7.12 -8.14 -9.24
N TRP A 211 7.96 -7.25 -8.68
CA TRP A 211 7.65 -5.83 -8.60
C TRP A 211 7.49 -5.20 -9.99
N ASN A 212 8.46 -5.41 -10.88
CA ASN A 212 8.41 -4.84 -12.22
C ASN A 212 7.23 -5.38 -13.04
N ALA A 213 6.95 -6.69 -12.96
CA ALA A 213 5.80 -7.28 -13.64
C ALA A 213 4.48 -6.72 -13.10
N GLY A 214 4.32 -6.65 -11.78
CA GLY A 214 3.11 -6.12 -11.15
C GLY A 214 2.87 -4.65 -11.45
N LEU A 215 3.90 -3.82 -11.36
CA LEU A 215 3.82 -2.38 -11.67
C LEU A 215 3.43 -2.14 -13.13
N LEU A 216 4.05 -2.89 -14.06
CA LEU A 216 3.71 -2.79 -15.48
C LEU A 216 2.27 -3.25 -15.75
N ASP A 217 1.83 -4.32 -15.10
CA ASP A 217 0.45 -4.81 -15.21
C ASP A 217 -0.55 -3.74 -14.75
N VAL A 218 -0.28 -3.06 -13.62
CA VAL A 218 -1.10 -1.91 -13.19
C VAL A 218 -1.09 -0.79 -14.23
N GLY A 219 0.08 -0.47 -14.80
CA GLY A 219 0.25 0.52 -15.86
C GLY A 219 -0.52 0.21 -17.16
N LEU A 220 -0.68 -1.06 -17.49
CA LEU A 220 -1.41 -1.52 -18.69
C LEU A 220 -2.89 -1.84 -18.42
N SER A 221 -3.30 -1.92 -17.16
CA SER A 221 -4.67 -2.23 -16.75
C SER A 221 -5.62 -1.01 -16.78
N LYS A 222 -6.89 -1.27 -16.44
CA LYS A 222 -7.91 -0.23 -16.16
C LYS A 222 -7.53 0.71 -15.00
N TYR A 223 -6.53 0.35 -14.18
CA TYR A 223 -6.05 1.14 -13.03
C TYR A 223 -4.93 2.12 -13.37
N CYS A 224 -4.50 2.19 -14.64
CA CYS A 224 -3.46 3.09 -15.08
C CYS A 224 -3.77 4.57 -14.73
N PRO A 225 -2.91 5.29 -13.98
CA PRO A 225 -3.23 6.62 -13.46
C PRO A 225 -3.53 7.68 -14.53
N LEU A 226 -2.94 7.55 -15.72
CA LEU A 226 -3.16 8.48 -16.84
C LEU A 226 -4.58 8.39 -17.40
N ILE A 227 -5.13 7.18 -17.50
CA ILE A 227 -6.43 6.91 -18.14
C ILE A 227 -7.56 6.68 -17.15
N TYR A 228 -7.26 6.51 -15.86
CA TYR A 228 -8.28 6.27 -14.83
C TYR A 228 -9.26 7.45 -14.73
N ARG A 229 -10.56 7.15 -14.86
CA ARG A 229 -11.66 8.12 -14.82
C ARG A 229 -12.88 7.54 -14.10
N PRO A 230 -13.60 8.35 -13.29
CA PRO A 230 -13.19 9.66 -12.78
C PRO A 230 -12.04 9.52 -11.76
N SER A 231 -11.21 10.55 -11.63
CA SER A 231 -10.06 10.54 -10.72
C SER A 231 -9.93 11.86 -9.98
N ARG A 232 -9.72 11.78 -8.67
CA ARG A 232 -9.35 12.90 -7.77
C ARG A 232 -7.84 13.02 -7.56
N MET A 233 -7.03 12.14 -8.17
CA MET A 233 -5.58 12.25 -8.20
C MET A 233 -5.14 13.49 -9.00
N GLN A 234 -4.23 14.28 -8.44
CA GLN A 234 -3.64 15.48 -9.01
C GLN A 234 -2.76 15.14 -10.21
N PHE A 235 -2.62 16.09 -11.13
CA PHE A 235 -1.89 15.88 -12.38
C PHE A 235 -0.43 15.44 -12.18
N LEU A 236 0.33 16.11 -11.30
CA LEU A 236 1.72 15.73 -11.04
C LEU A 236 1.83 14.35 -10.37
N GLN A 237 0.92 14.03 -9.44
CA GLN A 237 0.86 12.69 -8.84
C GLN A 237 0.59 11.64 -9.93
N LYS A 238 -0.34 11.89 -10.85
CA LYS A 238 -0.61 10.97 -11.96
C LYS A 238 0.63 10.72 -12.80
N LEU A 239 1.37 11.77 -13.16
CA LEU A 239 2.60 11.62 -13.93
C LEU A 239 3.64 10.81 -13.17
N ALA A 240 3.88 11.14 -11.90
CA ALA A 240 4.87 10.47 -11.06
C ALA A 240 4.51 8.98 -10.83
N THR A 241 3.27 8.68 -10.46
CA THR A 241 2.79 7.31 -10.28
C THR A 241 2.83 6.53 -11.59
N SER A 242 2.49 7.15 -12.72
CA SER A 242 2.56 6.47 -14.02
C SER A 242 3.99 6.19 -14.43
N TRP A 243 4.92 7.10 -14.12
CA TRP A 243 6.35 6.86 -14.32
C TRP A 243 6.83 5.61 -13.55
N ILE A 244 6.41 5.43 -12.29
CA ILE A 244 6.71 4.19 -11.54
C ILE A 244 6.14 2.95 -12.24
N ASN A 245 4.89 2.99 -12.69
CA ASN A 245 4.25 1.84 -13.34
C ASN A 245 4.91 1.48 -14.69
N PHE A 246 5.42 2.47 -15.43
CA PHE A 246 6.04 2.27 -16.74
C PHE A 246 7.56 2.18 -16.71
N TYR A 247 8.21 2.43 -15.56
CA TYR A 247 9.65 2.25 -15.37
C TYR A 247 10.19 0.90 -15.90
N PRO A 248 9.47 -0.25 -15.77
CA PRO A 248 9.94 -1.51 -16.34
C PRO A 248 10.20 -1.47 -17.86
N ILE A 249 9.55 -0.57 -18.62
CA ILE A 249 9.72 -0.43 -20.07
C ILE A 249 11.06 0.19 -20.43
N ASP A 250 11.72 0.90 -19.50
CA ASP A 250 13.04 1.51 -19.73
C ASP A 250 14.11 0.46 -20.09
N CYS A 251 13.89 -0.82 -19.76
CA CYS A 251 14.74 -1.91 -20.19
C CYS A 251 14.90 -1.99 -21.72
N LEU A 252 13.90 -1.60 -22.52
CA LEU A 252 13.97 -1.60 -23.98
C LEU A 252 14.98 -0.56 -24.49
N ALA A 253 14.98 0.63 -23.89
CA ALA A 253 15.95 1.66 -24.23
C ALA A 253 17.37 1.24 -23.82
N LEU A 254 17.52 0.64 -22.63
CA LEU A 254 18.80 0.11 -22.15
C LEU A 254 19.34 -1.01 -23.04
N LEU A 255 18.48 -1.91 -23.53
CA LEU A 255 18.85 -2.92 -24.51
C LEU A 255 19.34 -2.30 -25.83
N GLY A 256 18.66 -1.25 -26.32
CA GLY A 256 19.14 -0.48 -27.47
C GLY A 256 20.54 0.11 -27.24
N PHE A 257 20.74 0.81 -26.12
CA PHE A 257 22.02 1.43 -25.79
C PHE A 257 23.15 0.43 -25.52
N SER A 258 22.84 -0.78 -25.06
CA SER A 258 23.85 -1.81 -24.80
C SER A 258 24.21 -2.63 -26.03
N VAL A 259 23.31 -2.77 -27.00
CA VAL A 259 23.51 -3.62 -28.19
C VAL A 259 23.95 -2.82 -29.41
N ILE A 260 23.38 -1.62 -29.64
CA ILE A 260 23.66 -0.83 -30.85
C ILE A 260 25.13 -0.42 -30.95
N PRO A 261 25.77 0.18 -29.92
CA PRO A 261 27.16 0.62 -30.05
C PRO A 261 28.14 -0.53 -30.35
N PRO A 262 28.10 -1.68 -29.65
CA PRO A 262 28.97 -2.82 -30.00
C PRO A 262 28.77 -3.33 -31.43
N LEU A 263 27.53 -3.33 -31.95
CA LEU A 263 27.27 -3.71 -33.34
C LEU A 263 27.85 -2.69 -34.33
N CYS A 264 27.67 -1.40 -34.08
CA CYS A 264 28.30 -0.33 -34.86
C CYS A 264 29.82 -0.49 -34.90
N PHE A 265 30.45 -0.75 -33.75
CA PHE A 265 31.89 -1.02 -33.68
C PHE A 265 32.32 -2.27 -34.45
N LEU A 266 31.54 -3.36 -34.38
CA LEU A 266 31.87 -4.61 -35.06
C LEU A 266 31.77 -4.49 -36.59
N TYR A 267 30.76 -3.77 -37.08
CA TYR A 267 30.47 -3.66 -38.52
C TYR A 267 31.00 -2.39 -39.17
N GLY A 268 31.58 -1.46 -38.40
CA GLY A 268 32.14 -0.21 -38.91
C GLY A 268 31.09 0.76 -39.48
N ILE A 269 29.89 0.77 -38.90
CA ILE A 269 28.76 1.64 -39.25
C ILE A 269 28.64 2.76 -38.23
#